data_AF-A0A0Q4DT01-F1
#
_entry.id   AF-A0A0Q4DT01-F1
#
_cell.length_a   1.000
_cell.length_b   1.000
_cell.length_c   1.000
_cell.angle_alpha   90.00
_cell.angle_beta   90.00
_cell.angle_gamma   90.00
#
_symmetry.space_group_name_H-M   'P 1'
#
loop_
_entity.id
_entity.type
_entity.pdbx_description
1 polymer ?
#
loop_
_entity_poly.entity_id
_entity_poly.type
_entity_poly.pdbx_seq_one_letter_code
_entity_poly.pdbx_strand_id
1 'polypeptide(L)'
;MNAVSTFPQPIPMGDALADELVRASRMLGDLAFDLGSDEATLRRHLTGLQSIDHVTQILLNLATVLRGGDGQDRLAEVTLEDMLERLRRHIG
;
A
#
# COMPACT_ATOMS: atom_id res chain seq x y z
N MET A 1 -31.11 16.56 12.30
CA MET A 1 -30.57 16.72 10.93
C MET A 1 -29.27 15.96 10.88
N ASN A 2 -29.26 14.78 10.25
CA ASN A 2 -28.05 13.97 10.12
C ASN A 2 -27.21 14.56 8.99
N ALA A 3 -25.96 14.91 9.29
CA ALA A 3 -24.99 15.28 8.28
C ALA A 3 -24.77 14.04 7.39
N VAL A 4 -25.18 14.15 6.12
CA VAL A 4 -24.78 13.18 5.11
C VAL A 4 -23.27 13.28 5.03
N SER A 5 -22.55 12.24 5.45
CA SER A 5 -21.13 12.10 5.21
C SER A 5 -20.93 12.06 3.70
N THR A 6 -20.68 13.21 3.10
CA THR A 6 -20.30 13.30 1.69
C THR A 6 -18.94 12.63 1.59
N PHE A 7 -18.93 11.36 1.22
CA PHE A 7 -17.70 10.67 0.86
C PHE A 7 -16.96 11.49 -0.21
N PRO A 8 -15.63 11.58 -0.15
CA PRO A 8 -14.88 12.33 -1.14
C PRO A 8 -15.27 11.84 -2.54
N GLN A 9 -15.55 12.79 -3.43
CA GLN A 9 -15.90 12.49 -4.82
C GLN A 9 -14.81 11.56 -5.42
N PRO A 10 -15.17 10.62 -6.31
CA PRO A 10 -14.20 9.73 -6.95
C PRO A 10 -13.02 10.53 -7.49
N ILE A 11 -11.80 10.12 -7.16
CA ILE A 11 -10.61 10.79 -7.69
C ILE A 11 -10.59 10.58 -9.20
N PRO A 12 -10.56 11.64 -10.03
CA PRO A 12 -10.37 11.48 -11.46
C PRO A 12 -9.09 10.66 -11.71
N MET A 13 -9.21 9.54 -12.42
CA MET A 13 -8.14 8.52 -12.62
C MET A 13 -7.86 7.58 -11.44
N GLY A 14 -8.70 7.52 -10.41
CA GLY A 14 -8.51 6.64 -9.24
C GLY A 14 -8.29 5.17 -9.60
N ASP A 15 -9.13 4.62 -10.47
CA ASP A 15 -9.00 3.22 -10.93
C ASP A 15 -7.70 2.98 -11.73
N ALA A 16 -7.34 3.91 -12.62
CA ALA A 16 -6.11 3.81 -13.40
C ALA A 16 -4.85 3.88 -12.51
N LEU A 17 -4.88 4.72 -11.47
CA LEU A 17 -3.80 4.79 -10.49
C LEU A 17 -3.74 3.53 -9.62
N ALA A 18 -4.89 2.99 -9.21
CA ALA A 18 -4.96 1.74 -8.48
C ALA A 18 -4.35 0.57 -9.28
N ASP A 19 -4.63 0.51 -10.58
CA ASP A 19 -4.05 -0.50 -11.47
C ASP A 19 -2.53 -0.37 -11.57
N GLU A 20 -1.99 0.86 -11.63
CA GLU A 20 -0.54 1.05 -11.66
C GLU A 20 0.13 0.72 -10.33
N LEU A 21 -0.52 0.98 -9.19
CA LEU A 21 -0.02 0.54 -7.88
C LEU A 21 0.00 -0.99 -7.75
N VAL A 22 -1.03 -1.67 -8.26
CA VAL A 22 -1.05 -3.14 -8.33
C VAL A 22 0.07 -3.63 -9.24
N ARG A 23 0.28 -3.00 -10.40
CA ARG A 23 1.38 -3.35 -11.31
C ARG A 23 2.75 -3.18 -10.63
N ALA A 24 2.98 -2.06 -9.95
CA ALA A 24 4.20 -1.81 -9.20
C ALA A 24 4.42 -2.84 -8.08
N SER A 25 3.36 -3.23 -7.36
CA SER A 25 3.45 -4.27 -6.33
C SER A 25 3.87 -5.62 -6.88
N ARG A 26 3.39 -5.99 -8.08
CA ARG A 26 3.79 -7.23 -8.76
C ARG A 26 5.26 -7.19 -9.17
N MET A 27 5.72 -6.10 -9.78
CA MET A 27 7.13 -5.95 -10.17
C MET A 27 8.08 -6.06 -8.97
N LEU A 28 7.70 -5.51 -7.81
CA LEU A 28 8.45 -5.65 -6.57
C LEU A 28 8.38 -7.07 -5.99
N GLY A 29 7.21 -7.70 -6.04
CA GLY A 29 7.01 -9.09 -5.62
C GLY A 29 7.84 -10.07 -6.44
N ASP A 30 7.85 -9.91 -7.76
CA ASP A 30 8.66 -10.72 -8.69
C ASP A 30 10.16 -10.57 -8.37
N LEU A 31 10.64 -9.33 -8.17
CA LEU A 31 12.02 -9.09 -7.77
C LEU A 31 12.36 -9.71 -6.41
N ALA A 32 11.47 -9.57 -5.41
CA ALA A 32 11.68 -10.17 -4.09
C ALA A 32 11.70 -11.70 -4.15
N PHE A 33 10.87 -12.29 -5.00
CA PHE A 33 10.85 -13.73 -5.25
C PHE A 33 12.16 -14.20 -5.89
N ASP A 34 12.62 -13.52 -6.94
CA ASP A 34 13.88 -13.84 -7.60
C ASP A 34 15.06 -13.76 -6.63
N LEU A 35 15.13 -12.70 -5.81
CA LEU A 35 16.16 -12.53 -4.78
C LEU A 35 16.06 -13.56 -3.65
N GLY A 36 14.85 -13.96 -3.27
CA GLY A 36 14.58 -14.94 -2.23
C GLY A 36 14.84 -16.39 -2.68
N SER A 37 14.90 -16.63 -3.99
CA SER A 37 15.17 -17.97 -4.56
C SER A 37 16.62 -18.43 -4.36
N ASP A 38 17.55 -17.50 -4.13
CA ASP A 38 18.93 -17.78 -3.71
C ASP A 38 19.07 -17.71 -2.19
N GLU A 39 19.38 -18.84 -1.56
CA GLU A 39 19.44 -18.97 -0.10
C GLU A 39 20.50 -18.03 0.54
N ALA A 40 21.63 -17.81 -0.15
CA ALA A 40 22.66 -16.91 0.33
C ALA A 40 22.20 -15.44 0.33
N THR A 41 21.52 -15.02 -0.74
CA THR A 41 20.91 -13.69 -0.87
C THR A 41 19.78 -13.50 0.13
N LEU A 42 18.87 -14.47 0.26
CA LEU A 42 17.78 -14.47 1.24
C LEU A 42 18.32 -14.26 2.66
N ARG A 43 19.31 -15.06 3.07
CA ARG A 43 19.89 -14.96 4.42
C ARG A 43 20.58 -13.63 4.69
N ARG A 44 21.24 -13.06 3.67
CA ARG A 44 21.95 -11.77 3.78
C ARG A 44 21.00 -10.58 3.79
N HIS A 45 19.86 -10.67 3.11
CA HIS A 45 18.97 -9.54 2.84
C HIS A 45 17.54 -9.72 3.36
N LEU A 46 17.30 -10.66 4.27
CA LEU A 46 15.98 -10.98 4.82
C LEU A 46 15.19 -9.73 5.27
N THR A 47 15.84 -8.83 6.03
CA THR A 47 15.20 -7.58 6.49
C THR A 47 14.84 -6.64 5.33
N GLY A 48 15.66 -6.61 4.28
CA GLY A 48 15.38 -5.85 3.06
C GLY A 48 14.19 -6.43 2.29
N LEU A 49 14.14 -7.76 2.17
CA LEU A 49 13.01 -8.46 1.54
C LEU A 49 11.70 -8.26 2.32
N GLN A 50 11.75 -8.27 3.65
CA GLN A 50 10.61 -7.93 4.51
C GLN A 50 10.15 -6.47 4.30
N SER A 51 11.09 -5.55 4.07
CA SER A 51 10.76 -4.16 3.76
C SER A 51 10.08 -4.03 2.39
N ILE A 52 10.49 -4.83 1.41
CA ILE A 52 9.84 -4.87 0.09
C ILE A 52 8.41 -5.42 0.22
N ASP A 53 8.23 -6.52 0.96
CA ASP A 53 6.91 -7.09 1.24
C ASP A 53 5.98 -6.05 1.90
N HIS A 54 6.47 -5.33 2.91
CA HIS A 54 5.72 -4.24 3.54
C HIS A 54 5.31 -3.13 2.54
N VAL A 55 6.20 -2.74 1.62
CA VAL A 55 5.88 -1.77 0.57
C VAL A 55 4.82 -2.31 -0.39
N THR A 56 4.90 -3.58 -0.80
CA THR A 56 3.87 -4.17 -1.67
C THR A 56 2.49 -4.15 -1.00
N GLN A 57 2.42 -4.42 0.31
CA GLN A 57 1.18 -4.33 1.07
C GLN A 57 0.62 -2.91 1.12
N ILE A 58 1.47 -1.88 1.30
CA ILE A 58 1.07 -0.48 1.24
C ILE A 58 0.47 -0.14 -0.13
N LEU A 59 1.11 -0.56 -1.22
CA LEU A 59 0.64 -0.27 -2.59
C LEU A 59 -0.74 -0.89 -2.87
N LEU A 60 -0.95 -2.15 -2.46
CA LEU A 60 -2.23 -2.84 -2.60
C LEU A 60 -3.34 -2.20 -1.76
N ASN A 61 -2.99 -1.72 -0.56
CA ASN A 61 -3.91 -1.02 0.32
C ASN A 61 -4.35 0.32 -0.29
N LEU A 62 -3.41 1.08 -0.85
CA LEU A 62 -3.71 2.33 -1.55
C LEU A 62 -4.57 2.10 -2.80
N ALA A 63 -4.29 1.05 -3.59
CA ALA A 63 -5.12 0.68 -4.73
C ALA A 63 -6.58 0.37 -4.33
N THR A 64 -6.76 -0.27 -3.17
CA THR A 64 -8.10 -0.58 -2.63
C THR A 64 -8.86 0.68 -2.23
N VAL A 65 -8.19 1.64 -1.59
CA VAL A 65 -8.77 2.96 -1.26
C VAL A 65 -9.20 3.70 -2.54
N LEU A 66 -8.33 3.72 -3.56
CA LEU A 66 -8.57 4.44 -4.80
C LEU A 66 -9.75 3.91 -5.62
N ARG A 67 -10.02 2.60 -5.55
CA ARG A 67 -11.18 1.95 -6.20
C ARG A 67 -12.52 2.18 -5.49
N GLY A 68 -12.53 2.94 -4.38
CA GLY A 68 -13.76 3.28 -3.65
C GLY A 68 -14.41 2.10 -2.92
N GLY A 69 -13.64 1.06 -2.55
CA GLY A 69 -14.18 -0.10 -1.85
C GLY A 69 -14.60 0.19 -0.41
N ASP A 70 -15.75 -0.38 0.01
CA ASP A 70 -16.13 -0.55 1.42
C ASP A 70 -15.02 -1.34 2.13
N GLY A 71 -14.17 -0.63 2.86
CA GLY A 71 -12.90 -1.15 3.37
C GLY A 71 -11.92 -0.06 3.84
N GLN A 72 -12.22 1.23 3.59
CA GLN A 72 -11.51 2.36 4.19
C GLN A 72 -11.35 2.22 5.71
N ASP A 73 -12.37 1.70 6.40
CA ASP A 73 -12.34 1.49 7.85
C ASP A 73 -11.36 0.39 8.29
N ARG A 74 -11.11 -0.65 7.46
CA ARG A 74 -10.12 -1.71 7.74
C ARG A 74 -8.71 -1.36 7.26
N LEU A 75 -8.61 -0.53 6.23
CA LEU A 75 -7.35 0.01 5.72
C LEU A 75 -6.71 1.01 6.69
N ALA A 76 -7.57 1.72 7.46
CA ALA A 76 -7.17 2.65 8.50
C ALA A 76 -6.39 1.99 9.65
N GLU A 77 -6.74 0.76 10.05
CA GLU A 77 -6.28 0.17 11.31
C GLU A 77 -4.83 -0.35 11.34
N VAL A 78 -4.17 -0.62 10.19
CA VAL A 78 -2.86 -1.32 10.24
C VAL A 78 -1.76 -0.67 9.41
N THR A 79 -2.04 -0.09 8.24
CA THR A 79 -0.97 0.51 7.40
C THR A 79 -1.15 2.00 7.15
N LEU A 80 -2.39 2.48 7.10
CA LEU A 80 -2.63 3.91 6.90
C LEU A 80 -2.38 4.69 8.19
N GLU A 81 -2.64 4.14 9.37
CA GLU A 81 -2.31 4.79 10.64
C GLU A 81 -0.80 5.04 10.77
N ASP A 82 0.03 4.01 10.55
CA ASP A 82 1.49 4.12 10.56
C ASP A 82 2.00 5.10 9.49
N MET A 83 1.39 5.10 8.30
CA MET A 83 1.76 6.01 7.21
C MET A 83 1.32 7.44 7.50
N LEU A 84 0.13 7.64 8.06
CA LEU A 84 -0.41 8.91 8.50
C LEU A 84 0.42 9.49 9.64
N GLU A 85 0.87 8.65 10.58
CA GLU A 85 1.75 9.06 11.67
C GLU A 85 3.12 9.50 11.15
N ARG A 86 3.70 8.79 10.16
CA ARG A 86 4.92 9.25 9.48
C ARG A 86 4.72 10.55 8.72
N LEU A 87 3.61 10.71 8.01
CA LEU A 87 3.27 11.95 7.31
C LEU A 87 3.12 13.10 8.30
N ARG A 88 2.33 12.94 9.36
CA ARG A 88 2.15 13.94 10.44
C ARG A 88 3.49 14.39 11.04
N ARG A 89 4.44 13.47 11.23
CA ARG A 89 5.81 13.77 11.69
C ARG A 89 6.65 14.58 10.69
N HIS A 90 6.29 14.57 9.40
CA HIS A 90 6.99 15.30 8.34
C HIS A 90 6.42 16.70 8.05
N ILE A 91 5.15 16.95 8.42
CA ILE A 91 4.47 18.25 8.20
C ILE A 91 4.30 19.05 9.49
N GLY A 92 4.60 18.45 10.65
CA GLY A 92 4.53 19.05 11.98
C GLY A 92 5.86 19.61 12.46
#